data_AF-A0A654ZUM0-F1
#
_entry.id   AF-A0A654ZUM0-F1
#
_cell.length_a   1.000
_cell.length_b   1.000
_cell.length_c   1.000
_cell.angle_alpha   90.00
_cell.angle_beta   90.00
_cell.angle_gamma   90.00
#
_symmetry.space_group_name_H-M   'P 1'
#
loop_
_entity.id
_entity.type
_entity.pdbx_description
1 polymer ?
#
loop_
_entity_poly.entity_id
_entity_poly.type
_entity_poly.pdbx_seq_one_letter_code
_entity_poly.pdbx_strand_id
1 'polypeptide(L)'
;MLRLLRTVGMHHALGLRAAYLPCRLAPHVGALTTSLDLASGALTAGAVFERIWLRTTLLGAELQPFAASAVLSLPACEWVAPHVRAALVGGWNLLAPGHWPMMVFRIGHARAPSVRTMRQSVEAYCYAPAERSGSDSESRFA
;
A
#
# COMPACT_ATOMS: atom_id res chain seq x y z
N MET A 1 -11.40 12.76 -34.67
CA MET A 1 -10.81 13.60 -33.59
C MET A 1 -10.72 12.90 -32.23
N LEU A 2 -11.76 12.18 -31.75
CA LEU A 2 -11.75 11.45 -30.47
C LEU A 2 -10.82 10.21 -30.37
N ARG A 3 -10.34 9.67 -31.51
CA ARG A 3 -9.44 8.50 -31.53
C ARG A 3 -7.96 8.85 -31.34
N LEU A 4 -7.53 10.05 -31.70
CA LEU A 4 -6.13 10.47 -31.59
C LEU A 4 -5.76 10.89 -30.16
N LEU A 5 -6.73 11.43 -29.41
CA LEU A 5 -6.61 11.74 -27.97
C LEU A 5 -6.53 10.48 -27.09
N ARG A 6 -6.75 9.29 -27.66
CA ARG A 6 -6.78 8.04 -26.91
C ARG A 6 -5.39 7.40 -26.74
N THR A 7 -4.43 7.78 -27.58
CA THR A 7 -3.15 7.06 -27.74
C THR A 7 -1.94 7.81 -27.18
N VAL A 8 -1.98 9.14 -27.07
CA VAL A 8 -0.84 9.93 -26.58
C VAL A 8 -1.28 10.73 -25.35
N GLY A 9 -0.75 10.40 -24.17
CA GLY A 9 -0.94 11.18 -22.94
C GLY A 9 -2.00 10.68 -21.95
N MET A 10 -2.83 9.67 -22.29
CA MET A 10 -3.85 9.15 -21.36
C MET A 10 -3.23 8.51 -20.10
N HIS A 11 -2.10 7.80 -20.24
CA HIS A 11 -1.39 7.22 -19.10
C HIS A 11 -0.75 8.29 -18.21
N HIS A 12 -0.27 9.40 -18.78
CA HIS A 12 0.15 10.56 -18.01
C HIS A 12 -1.03 11.23 -17.30
N ALA A 13 -2.19 11.33 -17.95
CA ALA A 13 -3.41 11.84 -17.32
C ALA A 13 -3.87 10.97 -16.15
N LEU A 14 -3.68 9.64 -16.22
CA LEU A 14 -3.91 8.72 -15.11
C LEU A 14 -2.97 9.01 -13.95
N GLY A 15 -1.66 9.11 -14.17
CA GLY A 15 -0.70 9.46 -13.10
C GLY A 15 -0.97 10.84 -12.51
N LEU A 16 -1.30 11.80 -13.36
CA LEU A 16 -1.66 13.17 -12.98
C LEU A 16 -2.87 13.16 -12.03
N ARG A 17 -3.96 12.48 -12.41
CA ARG A 17 -5.19 12.44 -11.62
C ARG A 17 -5.08 11.52 -10.41
N ALA A 18 -4.35 10.41 -10.50
CA ALA A 18 -4.31 9.39 -9.46
C ALA A 18 -3.37 9.75 -8.31
N ALA A 19 -2.26 10.45 -8.58
CA ALA A 19 -1.24 10.73 -7.56
C ALA A 19 -0.86 12.22 -7.50
N TYR A 20 -0.47 12.83 -8.62
CA TYR A 20 0.08 14.19 -8.59
C TYR A 20 -0.92 15.26 -8.13
N LEU A 21 -2.09 15.33 -8.76
CA LEU A 21 -3.10 16.34 -8.46
C LEU A 21 -3.71 16.15 -7.06
N PRO A 22 -4.06 14.92 -6.61
CA PRO A 22 -4.50 14.69 -5.24
C PRO A 22 -3.47 15.12 -4.19
N CYS A 23 -2.18 14.86 -4.41
CA CYS A 23 -1.13 15.28 -3.50
C CYS A 23 -0.90 16.80 -3.53
N ARG A 24 -0.97 17.44 -4.71
CA ARG A 24 -0.84 18.91 -4.83
C ARG A 24 -1.98 19.69 -4.19
N LEU A 25 -3.19 19.15 -4.21
CA LEU A 25 -4.38 19.80 -3.66
C LEU A 25 -4.68 19.39 -2.22
N ALA A 26 -3.93 18.44 -1.66
CA ALA A 26 -4.12 18.03 -0.28
C ALA A 26 -3.61 19.11 0.67
N PRO A 27 -4.35 19.41 1.76
CA PRO A 27 -3.85 20.24 2.85
C PRO A 27 -2.55 19.70 3.45
N HIS A 28 -2.44 18.37 3.55
CA HIS A 28 -1.27 17.72 4.11
C HIS A 28 -0.86 16.50 3.28
N VAL A 29 0.45 16.35 3.09
CA VAL A 29 1.09 15.17 2.51
C VAL A 29 2.13 14.68 3.50
N GLY A 30 2.11 13.38 3.79
CA GLY A 30 3.05 12.73 4.68
C GLY A 30 3.80 11.61 3.95
N ALA A 31 5.00 11.34 4.44
CA ALA A 31 5.81 10.22 4.01
C ALA A 31 6.21 9.40 5.23
N LEU A 32 5.99 8.09 5.15
CA LEU A 32 6.42 7.12 6.15
C LEU A 32 7.65 6.40 5.65
N THR A 33 8.70 6.40 6.46
CA THR A 33 9.96 5.72 6.20
C THR A 33 10.42 4.98 7.44
N THR A 34 11.39 4.08 7.30
CA THR A 34 11.93 3.30 8.41
C THR A 34 13.43 3.12 8.28
N SER A 35 14.14 3.10 9.41
CA SER A 35 15.56 2.74 9.49
C SER A 35 15.77 1.24 9.76
N LEU A 36 14.69 0.49 9.99
CA LEU A 36 14.75 -0.97 10.17
C LEU A 36 15.04 -1.66 8.83
N ASP A 37 15.40 -2.94 8.88
CA ASP A 37 15.42 -3.76 7.68
C ASP A 37 14.04 -3.78 6.98
N LEU A 38 14.02 -4.08 5.69
CA LEU A 38 12.80 -3.96 4.88
C LEU A 38 11.64 -4.84 5.38
N ALA A 39 11.92 -6.03 5.89
CA ALA A 39 10.87 -6.97 6.32
C ALA A 39 10.26 -6.55 7.65
N SER A 40 11.08 -6.34 8.68
CA SER A 40 10.62 -5.86 10.00
C SER A 40 10.05 -4.45 9.92
N GLY A 41 10.67 -3.62 9.06
CA GLY A 41 10.26 -2.26 8.75
C GLY A 41 8.87 -2.20 8.15
N ALA A 42 8.53 -3.07 7.20
CA ALA A 42 7.20 -3.09 6.59
C ALA A 42 6.09 -3.43 7.60
N LEU A 43 6.30 -4.42 8.47
CA LEU A 43 5.33 -4.79 9.52
C LEU A 43 5.15 -3.66 10.53
N THR A 44 6.25 -3.10 11.01
CA THR A 44 6.23 -1.99 11.98
C THR A 44 5.59 -0.75 11.38
N ALA A 45 5.94 -0.41 10.14
CA ALA A 45 5.36 0.69 9.39
C ALA A 45 3.85 0.51 9.19
N GLY A 46 3.39 -0.72 8.91
CA GLY A 46 1.96 -1.03 8.84
C GLY A 46 1.22 -0.69 10.14
N ALA A 47 1.74 -1.13 11.29
CA ALA A 47 1.15 -0.85 12.59
C ALA A 47 1.17 0.65 12.95
N VAL A 48 2.26 1.35 12.63
CA VAL A 48 2.35 2.81 12.81
C VAL A 48 1.37 3.54 11.89
N PHE A 49 1.28 3.11 10.63
CA PHE A 49 0.39 3.71 9.64
C PHE A 49 -1.09 3.54 10.01
N GLU A 50 -1.47 2.38 10.54
CA GLU A 50 -2.80 2.16 11.09
C GLU A 50 -3.14 3.18 12.19
N ARG A 51 -2.20 3.43 13.12
CA ARG A 51 -2.40 4.44 14.18
C ARG A 51 -2.56 5.84 13.62
N ILE A 52 -1.75 6.21 12.63
CA ILE A 52 -1.87 7.50 11.92
C ILE A 52 -3.26 7.61 11.28
N TRP A 53 -3.71 6.57 10.60
CA TRP A 53 -5.01 6.55 9.95
C TRP A 53 -6.15 6.69 10.96
N LEU A 54 -6.19 5.83 11.98
CA LEU A 54 -7.22 5.87 13.02
C LEU A 54 -7.26 7.24 13.70
N ARG A 55 -6.11 7.83 14.00
CA ARG A 55 -6.04 9.17 14.61
C ARG A 55 -6.56 10.25 13.66
N THR A 56 -6.21 10.18 12.38
CA THR A 56 -6.69 11.12 11.35
C THR A 56 -8.21 11.06 11.24
N THR A 57 -8.78 9.86 11.22
CA THR A 57 -10.23 9.64 11.20
C THR A 57 -10.90 10.21 12.45
N LEU A 58 -10.34 10.00 13.64
CA LEU A 58 -10.85 10.56 14.90
C LEU A 58 -10.86 12.10 14.92
N LEU A 59 -9.97 12.73 14.16
CA LEU A 59 -9.91 14.19 14.01
C LEU A 59 -10.87 14.72 12.93
N GLY A 60 -11.72 13.87 12.33
CA GLY A 60 -12.67 14.26 11.29
C GLY A 60 -12.01 14.55 9.94
N ALA A 61 -10.80 14.02 9.72
CA ALA A 61 -10.08 14.12 8.46
C ALA A 61 -10.03 12.77 7.74
N GLU A 62 -9.83 12.82 6.43
CA GLU A 62 -9.77 11.68 5.54
C GLU A 62 -8.33 11.45 5.12
N LEU A 63 -7.90 10.19 5.17
CA LEU A 63 -6.56 9.76 4.77
C LEU A 63 -6.63 8.89 3.52
N GLN A 64 -5.74 9.15 2.55
CA GLN A 64 -5.59 8.31 1.38
C GLN A 64 -4.12 7.84 1.23
N PRO A 65 -3.85 6.53 1.25
CA PRO A 65 -2.52 5.97 1.03
C PRO A 65 -2.12 5.96 -0.46
N PHE A 66 -0.82 6.13 -0.71
CA PHE A 66 -0.14 5.99 -1.99
C PHE A 66 1.16 5.20 -1.79
N ALA A 67 1.07 3.88 -1.96
CA ALA A 67 2.22 2.99 -1.78
C ALA A 67 3.13 2.91 -3.02
N ALA A 68 2.65 3.29 -4.19
CA ALA A 68 3.32 3.02 -5.47
C ALA A 68 4.74 3.58 -5.53
N SER A 69 4.97 4.84 -5.11
CA SER A 69 6.31 5.43 -5.15
C SER A 69 7.31 4.72 -4.23
N ALA A 70 6.87 4.13 -3.12
CA ALA A 70 7.70 3.33 -2.22
C ALA A 70 7.99 1.96 -2.84
N VAL A 71 6.94 1.22 -3.23
CA VAL A 71 7.08 -0.14 -3.78
C VAL A 71 7.89 -0.15 -5.07
N LEU A 72 7.61 0.76 -6.01
CA LEU A 72 8.28 0.80 -7.31
C LEU A 72 9.74 1.28 -7.24
N SER A 73 10.17 1.79 -6.08
CA SER A 73 11.58 2.13 -5.81
C SER A 73 12.41 0.91 -5.38
N LEU A 74 11.75 -0.18 -4.98
CA LEU A 74 12.43 -1.38 -4.47
C LEU A 74 13.19 -2.11 -5.59
N PRO A 75 14.36 -2.71 -5.29
CA PRO A 75 15.12 -3.49 -6.27
C PRO A 75 14.33 -4.66 -6.87
N ALA A 76 13.43 -5.27 -6.10
CA ALA A 76 12.61 -6.41 -6.53
C ALA A 76 11.60 -6.09 -7.64
N CYS A 77 11.34 -4.80 -7.91
CA CYS A 77 10.47 -4.37 -9.01
C CYS A 77 11.27 -4.24 -10.32
N GLU A 78 11.79 -5.35 -10.82
CA GLU A 78 12.65 -5.40 -12.01
C GLU A 78 11.95 -4.95 -13.30
N TRP A 79 10.63 -5.12 -13.37
CA TRP A 79 9.77 -4.71 -14.48
C TRP A 79 9.62 -3.19 -14.60
N VAL A 80 10.03 -2.42 -13.59
CA VAL A 80 10.03 -0.95 -13.65
C VAL A 80 11.23 -0.47 -14.45
N ALA A 81 10.98 0.41 -15.43
CA ALA A 81 12.03 0.99 -16.27
C ALA A 81 13.16 1.59 -15.41
N PRO A 82 14.45 1.31 -15.71
CA PRO A 82 15.57 1.68 -14.84
C PRO A 82 15.63 3.17 -14.48
N HIS A 83 15.34 4.05 -15.44
CA HIS A 83 15.34 5.50 -15.23
C HIS A 83 14.21 5.95 -14.28
N VAL A 84 13.03 5.31 -14.32
CA VAL A 84 11.92 5.60 -13.40
C VAL A 84 12.30 5.16 -11.99
N ARG A 85 12.84 3.95 -11.84
CA ARG A 85 13.30 3.46 -10.53
C ARG A 85 14.39 4.36 -9.96
N ALA A 86 15.37 4.76 -10.78
CA ALA A 86 16.43 5.68 -10.36
C ALA A 86 15.88 7.04 -9.90
N ALA A 87 14.90 7.60 -10.61
CA ALA A 87 14.23 8.83 -10.19
C ALA A 87 13.46 8.68 -8.87
N LEU A 88 12.75 7.56 -8.67
CA LEU A 88 12.06 7.27 -7.41
C LEU A 88 13.03 7.12 -6.24
N VAL A 89 14.10 6.34 -6.42
CA VAL A 89 15.16 6.16 -5.41
C VAL A 89 15.82 7.50 -5.08
N GLY A 90 16.14 8.30 -6.10
CA GLY A 90 16.70 9.64 -5.92
C GLY A 90 15.77 10.56 -5.11
N GLY A 91 14.47 10.57 -5.44
CA GLY A 91 13.47 11.34 -4.71
C GLY A 91 13.36 10.93 -3.23
N TRP A 92 13.37 9.63 -2.95
CA TRP A 92 13.36 9.13 -1.57
C TRP A 92 14.63 9.44 -0.80
N ASN A 93 15.80 9.34 -1.44
CA ASN A 93 17.07 9.72 -0.83
C ASN A 93 17.13 11.22 -0.49
N LEU A 94 16.47 12.08 -1.29
CA LEU A 94 16.33 13.50 -0.97
C LEU A 94 15.38 13.74 0.22
N LEU A 95 14.31 12.94 0.35
CA LEU A 95 13.31 13.09 1.41
C LEU A 95 13.77 12.52 2.76
N ALA A 96 14.41 11.35 2.74
CA ALA A 96 14.80 10.59 3.93
C ALA A 96 16.05 9.75 3.62
N PRO A 97 17.25 10.36 3.61
CA PRO A 97 18.48 9.66 3.25
C PRO A 97 18.78 8.53 4.23
N GLY A 98 19.10 7.34 3.70
CA GLY A 98 19.44 6.17 4.50
C GLY A 98 18.25 5.44 5.12
N HIS A 99 17.02 5.84 4.81
CA HIS A 99 15.80 5.17 5.28
C HIS A 99 15.09 4.45 4.13
N TRP A 100 14.42 3.35 4.46
CA TRP A 100 13.56 2.64 3.51
C TRP A 100 12.22 3.37 3.36
N PRO A 101 11.75 3.58 2.13
CA PRO A 101 10.44 4.18 1.89
C PRO A 101 9.33 3.17 2.12
N MET A 102 8.32 3.54 2.90
CA MET A 102 7.20 2.65 3.23
C MET A 102 5.91 3.09 2.53
N MET A 103 5.56 4.37 2.64
CA MET A 103 4.30 4.88 2.09
C MET A 103 4.31 6.40 1.95
N VAL A 104 3.70 6.92 0.90
CA VAL A 104 3.23 8.32 0.87
C VAL A 104 1.74 8.31 1.19
N PHE A 105 1.25 9.32 1.90
CA PHE A 105 -0.18 9.48 2.13
C PHE A 105 -0.56 10.94 2.10
N ARG A 106 -1.84 11.22 1.84
CA ARG A 106 -2.40 12.56 1.95
C ARG A 106 -3.50 12.59 3.00
N ILE A 107 -3.66 13.74 3.63
CA ILE A 107 -4.72 14.02 4.59
C ILE A 107 -5.45 15.28 4.14
N GLY A 108 -6.78 15.25 4.23
CA GLY A 108 -7.63 16.41 3.97
C GLY A 108 -9.07 16.14 4.36
N HIS A 109 -9.98 16.91 3.78
CA HIS A 109 -11.42 16.68 3.94
C HIS A 109 -12.02 16.13 2.66
N ALA A 110 -12.91 15.16 2.79
CA ALA A 110 -13.70 14.66 1.68
C ALA A 110 -15.14 14.38 2.16
N ARG A 111 -16.06 14.31 1.20
CA ARG A 111 -17.41 13.82 1.47
C ARG A 111 -17.34 12.33 1.78
N ALA A 112 -18.07 11.90 2.81
CA ALA A 112 -18.14 10.49 3.18
C ALA A 112 -18.54 9.61 1.96
N PRO A 113 -17.87 8.46 1.75
CA PRO A 113 -18.13 7.61 0.60
C PRO A 113 -19.52 6.97 0.70
N SER A 114 -20.25 6.94 -0.41
CA SER A 114 -21.55 6.26 -0.50
C SER A 114 -21.42 4.73 -0.64
N VAL A 115 -20.23 4.25 -0.99
CA VAL A 115 -19.92 2.82 -1.17
C VAL A 115 -18.65 2.50 -0.40
N ARG A 116 -18.66 1.39 0.34
CA ARG A 116 -17.50 0.89 1.07
C ARG A 116 -17.13 -0.50 0.58
N THR A 117 -15.83 -0.76 0.48
CA THR A 117 -15.33 -2.12 0.27
C THR A 117 -15.66 -2.97 1.48
N MET A 118 -16.29 -4.12 1.28
CA MET A 118 -16.51 -5.09 2.35
C MET A 118 -15.23 -5.90 2.60
N ARG A 119 -15.12 -6.51 3.78
CA ARG A 119 -14.08 -7.51 4.08
C ARG A 119 -14.66 -8.90 3.85
N GLN A 120 -13.80 -9.86 3.50
CA GLN A 120 -14.20 -11.27 3.58
C GLN A 120 -14.48 -11.61 5.05
N SER A 121 -15.32 -12.62 5.27
CA SER A 121 -15.62 -13.08 6.61
C SER A 121 -14.36 -13.69 7.25
N VAL A 122 -14.33 -13.75 8.59
CA VAL A 122 -13.14 -14.22 9.34
C VAL A 122 -12.80 -15.66 8.97
N GLU A 123 -13.82 -16.48 8.71
CA GLU A 123 -13.71 -17.88 8.33
C GLU A 123 -12.90 -18.07 7.03
N ALA A 124 -12.88 -17.08 6.14
CA ALA A 124 -12.08 -17.13 4.92
C ALA A 124 -10.56 -17.09 5.18
N TYR A 125 -10.13 -16.68 6.38
CA TYR A 125 -8.73 -16.58 6.78
C TYR A 125 -8.32 -17.64 7.82
N CYS A 126 -9.28 -18.37 8.39
CA CYS A 126 -9.01 -19.44 9.33
C CYS A 126 -8.73 -20.75 8.59
N TYR A 127 -7.57 -21.36 8.83
CA TYR A 127 -7.33 -22.74 8.45
C TYR A 127 -8.11 -23.66 9.39
N ALA A 128 -9.09 -24.40 8.89
CA ALA A 128 -9.70 -25.51 9.62
C ALA A 128 -8.79 -26.73 9.47
N PRO A 129 -8.12 -27.23 10.53
CA PRO A 129 -7.39 -28.47 10.43
C PRO A 129 -8.37 -29.59 10.11
N ALA A 130 -8.05 -30.39 9.08
CA ALA A 130 -8.83 -31.57 8.75
C ALA A 130 -8.96 -32.46 9.99
N GLU A 131 -10.19 -32.78 10.37
CA GLU A 131 -10.45 -33.79 11.40
C GLU A 131 -9.71 -35.07 11.00
N ARG A 132 -8.85 -35.58 11.87
CA ARG A 132 -8.22 -36.88 11.68
C ARG A 132 -9.32 -37.95 11.74
N SER A 133 -9.92 -38.27 10.61
CA SER A 133 -10.66 -39.51 10.43
C SER A 133 -9.65 -40.66 10.46
N GLY A 134 -9.45 -41.25 11.64
CA GLY A 134 -8.51 -42.33 11.87
C GLY A 134 -8.84 -43.07 13.14
N SER A 135 -9.92 -43.85 13.10
CA SER A 135 -10.12 -44.98 13.99
C SER A 135 -9.07 -46.05 13.69
N ASP A 136 -7.87 -45.92 14.26
CA ASP A 136 -6.92 -47.04 14.30
C ASP A 136 -7.34 -47.99 15.42
N SER A 137 -8.35 -48.79 15.10
CA SER A 137 -8.69 -50.03 15.80
C SER A 137 -8.13 -51.22 14.99
N GLU A 138 -6.85 -51.50 15.16
CA GLU A 138 -6.22 -52.81 14.89
C GLU A 138 -5.25 -53.04 16.07
N SER A 139 -5.54 -53.87 17.08
CA SER A 139 -5.69 -55.33 17.02
C SER A 139 -4.76 -55.96 16.00
N ARG A 140 -3.48 -56.08 16.36
CA ARG A 140 -2.54 -57.14 15.96
C ARG A 140 -1.20 -56.86 16.63
N PHE A 141 -0.92 -57.59 17.70
CA PHE A 141 0.31 -58.36 17.93
C PHE A 141 0.08 -59.12 19.24
N ALA A 142 -0.49 -60.30 19.07
CA ALA A 142 -0.12 -61.46 19.87
C ALA A 142 1.30 -61.89 19.48
#